data_AF-A0A221NKD7-F1
#
_entry.id   AF-A0A221NKD7-F1
#
_cell.length_a   1.000
_cell.length_b   1.000
_cell.length_c   1.000
_cell.angle_alpha   90.00
_cell.angle_beta   90.00
_cell.angle_gamma   90.00
#
_symmetry.space_group_name_H-M   'P 1'
#
loop_
_entity.id
_entity.type
_entity.pdbx_description
1 polymer ?
#
loop_
_entity_poly.entity_id
_entity_poly.type
_entity_poly.pdbx_seq_one_letter_code
_entity_poly.pdbx_strand_id
1 'polypeptide(L)'
;MSIDPRVALQSLTAALEEHLAAASARRGEGDPTVEAAFFAVADAFEVYEDALYEAYSEVTPLQVFDDEEDEDDEVLDEDLEIVED
;
A
#
# COMPACT_ATOMS: atom_id res chain seq x y z
N MET A 1 19.16 -7.01 8.43
CA MET A 1 19.75 -5.72 8.84
C MET A 1 18.87 -4.67 8.25
N SER A 2 18.19 -3.89 9.08
CA SER A 2 17.27 -2.87 8.58
C SER A 2 18.02 -1.72 7.93
N ILE A 3 17.40 -1.17 6.90
CA ILE A 3 17.87 -0.05 6.11
C ILE A 3 17.71 1.24 6.94
N ASP A 4 18.66 2.18 6.83
CA ASP A 4 18.50 3.49 7.48
C ASP A 4 17.21 4.16 6.96
N PRO A 5 16.31 4.65 7.83
CA PRO A 5 15.04 5.25 7.41
C PRO A 5 15.20 6.39 6.40
N ARG A 6 16.32 7.13 6.42
CA ARG A 6 16.60 8.16 5.42
C ARG A 6 16.85 7.60 4.04
N VAL A 7 17.48 6.42 3.96
CA VAL A 7 17.72 5.74 2.68
C VAL A 7 16.40 5.14 2.18
N ALA A 8 15.61 4.52 3.05
CA ALA A 8 14.28 4.02 2.68
C ALA A 8 13.35 5.15 2.20
N LEU A 9 13.36 6.30 2.89
CA LEU A 9 12.59 7.49 2.50
C LEU A 9 13.01 8.05 1.13
N GLN A 10 14.31 8.02 0.83
CA GLN A 10 14.82 8.42 -0.49
C GLN A 10 14.31 7.49 -1.59
N SER A 11 14.31 6.17 -1.34
CA SER A 11 13.74 5.18 -2.27
C SER A 11 12.24 5.40 -2.49
N LEU A 12 11.47 5.64 -1.41
CA LEU A 12 10.05 5.96 -1.51
C LEU A 12 9.80 7.24 -2.32
N THR A 13 10.60 8.29 -2.08
CA THR A 13 10.49 9.54 -2.84
C THR A 13 10.77 9.32 -4.33
N ALA A 14 11.81 8.53 -4.65
CA ALA A 14 12.14 8.18 -6.04
C ALA A 14 11.00 7.37 -6.71
N ALA A 15 10.42 6.40 -6.02
CA ALA A 15 9.30 5.62 -6.54
C ALA A 15 8.08 6.51 -6.83
N LEU A 16 7.77 7.48 -5.95
CA LEU A 16 6.70 8.46 -6.16
C LEU A 16 6.96 9.36 -7.39
N GLU A 17 8.20 9.79 -7.59
CA GLU A 17 8.60 10.56 -8.77
C GLU A 17 8.48 9.75 -10.07
N GLU A 18 8.89 8.48 -10.04
CA GLU A 18 8.76 7.55 -11.17
C GLU A 18 7.29 7.25 -11.50
N HIS A 19 6.45 7.04 -10.48
CA HIS A 19 5.01 6.86 -10.65
C HIS A 19 4.37 8.11 -11.27
N LEU A 20 4.73 9.32 -10.82
CA LEU A 20 4.27 10.57 -11.44
C LEU A 20 4.72 10.66 -12.91
N ALA A 21 5.96 10.32 -13.21
CA ALA A 21 6.47 10.31 -14.57
C ALA A 21 5.70 9.34 -15.46
N ALA A 22 5.47 8.11 -15.00
CA ALA A 22 4.68 7.09 -15.69
C ALA A 22 3.24 7.57 -15.94
N ALA A 23 2.57 8.09 -14.92
CA ALA A 23 1.21 8.61 -15.01
C ALA A 23 1.10 9.77 -16.02
N SER A 24 2.10 10.66 -16.05
CA SER A 24 2.15 11.79 -16.99
C SER A 24 2.38 11.37 -18.44
N ALA A 25 3.04 10.22 -18.66
CA ALA A 25 3.39 9.69 -19.98
C ALA A 25 2.44 8.60 -20.48
N ARG A 26 1.41 8.24 -19.69
CA ARG A 26 0.54 7.07 -19.93
C ARG A 26 -0.12 7.09 -21.30
N ARG A 27 -0.20 5.93 -21.95
CA ARG A 27 -0.83 5.76 -23.26
C ARG A 27 -2.12 4.95 -23.14
N GLY A 28 -3.20 5.64 -22.80
CA GLY A 28 -4.52 5.02 -22.65
C GLY A 28 -4.79 4.53 -21.23
N GLU A 29 -5.90 3.83 -21.09
CA GLU A 29 -6.34 3.19 -19.85
C GLU A 29 -5.61 1.85 -19.67
N GLY A 30 -5.18 1.54 -18.45
CA GLY A 30 -4.43 0.31 -18.15
C GLY A 30 -2.99 0.30 -18.69
N ASP A 31 -2.27 1.42 -18.64
CA ASP A 31 -0.85 1.44 -19.01
C ASP A 31 -0.02 0.61 -18.01
N PRO A 32 0.63 -0.49 -18.43
CA PRO A 32 1.34 -1.39 -17.53
C PRO A 32 2.55 -0.70 -16.85
N THR A 33 3.04 0.40 -17.41
CA THR A 33 4.11 1.18 -16.78
C THR A 33 3.61 1.91 -15.54
N VAL A 34 2.36 2.37 -15.57
CA VAL A 34 1.72 3.04 -14.43
C VAL A 34 1.42 2.03 -13.33
N GLU A 35 0.88 0.88 -13.70
CA GLU A 35 0.61 -0.24 -12.80
C GLU A 35 1.88 -0.76 -12.12
N ALA A 36 2.95 -0.99 -12.89
CA ALA A 36 4.23 -1.40 -12.32
C ALA A 36 4.81 -0.34 -11.36
N ALA A 37 4.68 0.95 -11.69
CA ALA A 37 5.14 2.02 -10.82
C ALA A 37 4.26 2.19 -9.57
N PHE A 38 2.97 1.85 -9.66
CA PHE A 38 2.06 1.82 -8.50
C PHE A 38 2.52 0.77 -7.47
N PHE A 39 2.77 -0.47 -7.91
CA PHE A 39 3.30 -1.53 -7.02
C PHE A 39 4.68 -1.17 -6.46
N ALA A 40 5.54 -0.55 -7.26
CA ALA A 40 6.85 -0.09 -6.78
C ALA A 40 6.76 0.96 -5.66
N VAL A 41 5.72 1.81 -5.67
CA VAL A 41 5.47 2.75 -4.58
C VAL A 41 5.02 2.03 -3.31
N ALA A 42 4.14 1.03 -3.43
CA ALA A 42 3.68 0.22 -2.30
C ALA A 42 4.87 -0.50 -1.63
N ASP A 43 5.67 -1.24 -2.40
CA ASP A 43 6.86 -1.93 -1.90
C ASP A 43 7.84 -0.97 -1.20
N ALA A 44 8.10 0.18 -1.80
CA ALA A 44 9.02 1.17 -1.24
C ALA A 44 8.47 1.80 0.05
N PHE A 45 7.15 1.93 0.16
CA PHE A 45 6.49 2.44 1.35
C PHE A 45 6.58 1.45 2.51
N GLU A 46 6.32 0.16 2.28
CA GLU A 46 6.46 -0.88 3.32
C GLU A 46 7.88 -0.92 3.89
N VAL A 47 8.90 -0.86 3.02
CA VAL A 47 10.30 -0.83 3.44
C VAL A 47 10.61 0.42 4.28
N TYR A 48 9.99 1.56 3.96
CA TYR A 48 10.13 2.78 4.76
C TYR A 48 9.43 2.68 6.12
N GLU A 49 8.20 2.16 6.17
CA GLU A 49 7.47 1.93 7.42
C GLU A 49 8.22 0.99 8.36
N ASP A 50 8.72 -0.13 7.85
CA ASP A 50 9.51 -1.09 8.62
C ASP A 50 10.79 -0.45 9.19
N ALA A 51 11.50 0.32 8.36
CA ALA A 51 12.70 1.02 8.78
C ALA A 51 12.38 2.07 9.87
N LEU A 52 11.32 2.84 9.68
CA LEU A 52 10.87 3.87 10.61
C LEU A 52 10.49 3.26 11.96
N TYR A 53 9.76 2.14 11.93
CA TYR A 53 9.35 1.43 13.13
C TYR A 53 10.54 0.82 13.87
N GLU A 54 11.49 0.18 13.17
CA GLU A 54 12.67 -0.37 13.82
C GLU A 54 13.56 0.72 14.45
N ALA A 55 13.70 1.87 13.79
CA ALA A 55 14.57 2.94 14.26
C ALA A 55 13.95 3.79 15.39
N TYR A 56 12.63 4.03 15.34
CA TYR A 56 11.97 5.02 16.20
C TYR A 56 10.70 4.52 16.90
N SER A 57 10.22 3.31 16.58
CA SER A 57 8.94 2.77 17.05
C SER A 57 7.74 3.68 16.70
N GLU A 58 7.83 4.33 15.54
CA GLU A 58 6.81 5.20 14.98
C GLU A 58 6.29 4.61 13.66
N VAL A 59 5.06 4.98 13.29
CA VAL A 59 4.38 4.57 12.04
C VAL A 59 3.71 5.78 11.40
N THR A 60 3.50 5.76 10.09
CA THR A 60 2.76 6.84 9.41
C THR A 60 1.25 6.59 9.41
N PRO A 61 0.41 7.62 9.24
CA PRO A 61 -1.04 7.45 9.10
C PRO A 61 -1.46 6.99 7.70
N LEU A 62 -0.56 6.38 6.93
CA LEU A 62 -0.79 5.93 5.55
C LEU A 62 -0.95 4.41 5.52
N GLN A 63 -1.65 3.90 4.51
CA GLN A 63 -1.88 2.46 4.29
C GLN A 63 -1.74 2.16 2.80
N VAL A 64 -1.22 0.97 2.48
CA VAL A 64 -1.25 0.42 1.11
C VAL A 64 -2.63 -0.19 0.89
N PHE A 65 -3.23 0.10 -0.26
CA PHE A 65 -4.42 -0.61 -0.70
C PHE A 65 -3.97 -1.77 -1.58
N ASP A 66 -4.30 -2.99 -1.19
CA ASP A 66 -4.20 -4.13 -2.09
C ASP A 66 -5.43 -4.14 -2.99
N ASP A 67 -5.21 -4.18 -4.31
CA ASP A 67 -6.28 -4.32 -5.33
C ASP A 67 -6.99 -5.70 -5.25
N GLU A 68 -6.67 -6.53 -4.25
CA GLU A 68 -7.27 -7.86 -4.01
C GLU A 68 -8.49 -7.84 -3.06
N GLU A 69 -8.85 -6.71 -2.44
CA GLU A 69 -10.00 -6.59 -1.52
C GLU A 69 -11.37 -6.41 -2.22
N ASP A 70 -11.67 -7.16 -3.28
CA ASP A 70 -12.98 -7.13 -3.97
C ASP A 70 -13.70 -8.50 -4.00
N GLU A 71 -13.23 -9.54 -3.29
CA GLU A 71 -13.88 -10.88 -3.33
C GLU A 71 -14.03 -11.64 -1.99
N ASP A 72 -13.78 -11.06 -0.80
CA ASP A 72 -13.96 -11.79 0.48
C ASP A 72 -14.63 -10.96 1.59
N ASP A 73 -15.89 -10.55 1.38
CA ASP A 73 -16.81 -10.25 2.49
C ASP A 73 -17.85 -11.38 2.60
N GLU A 74 -17.35 -12.60 2.87
CA GLU A 74 -18.16 -13.74 3.27
C GLU A 74 -18.68 -13.57 4.72
N VAL A 75 -20.01 -13.58 4.81
CA VAL A 75 -20.92 -14.05 5.88
C VAL A 75 -21.07 -13.26 7.20
N LEU A 76 -22.31 -12.79 7.44
CA LEU A 76 -22.95 -12.92 8.76
C LEU A 76 -24.31 -13.60 8.56
N ASP A 77 -24.35 -14.92 8.79
CA ASP A 77 -25.59 -15.67 9.00
C ASP A 77 -26.40 -14.98 10.13
N GLU A 78 -27.54 -14.42 9.77
CA GLU A 78 -28.51 -13.84 10.69
C GLU A 78 -29.29 -14.97 11.38
N ASP A 79 -28.62 -15.77 12.22
CA ASP A 79 -29.30 -16.64 13.19
C ASP A 79 -29.41 -15.92 14.53
N LEU A 80 -30.21 -14.85 14.54
CA LEU A 80 -30.63 -14.16 15.74
C LEU A 80 -31.74 -15.00 16.40
N GLU A 81 -31.38 -15.90 17.30
CA GLU A 81 -32.31 -16.68 18.12
C GLU A 81 -33.23 -15.71 18.89
N ILE A 82 -34.49 -15.57 18.44
CA ILE A 82 -35.51 -14.79 19.15
C ILE A 82 -35.81 -15.53 20.46
N VAL A 83 -35.35 -14.97 21.57
CA VAL A 83 -35.72 -15.44 22.91
C VAL A 83 -37.22 -15.13 23.13
N GLU A 84 -38.05 -16.17 23.14
CA GLU A 84 -39.46 -16.08 23.51
C GLU A 84 -39.59 -15.83 25.04
N ASP A 85 -40.42 -14.84 25.43
CA ASP A 85 -40.96 -14.67 26.79
C ASP A 85 -42.47 -14.97 26.78
#